data_AF-A0A2U1LFI1-F1
#
_entry.id   AF-A0A2U1LFI1-F1
#
_cell.length_a   1.000
_cell.length_b   1.000
_cell.length_c   1.000
_cell.angle_alpha   90.00
_cell.angle_beta   90.00
_cell.angle_gamma   90.00
#
_symmetry.space_group_name_H-M   'P 1'
#
loop_
_entity.id
_entity.type
_entity.pdbx_description
1 polymer ?
#
loop_
_entity_poly.entity_id
_entity_poly.type
_entity_poly.pdbx_seq_one_letter_code
_entity_poly.pdbx_strand_id
1 'polypeptide(L)'
;MKPSKFTKIVNAFRAGEEDQPTRVQCSAIVKSQYVEEFESVWETLKEKYHIEDDSWLGNMFKSRRHWVKAYLKDTFFSGMTTSGRSESTHSFFYGFVNAKTMLNEFVVQYDKAMSSQRSAEKDQDFRTFNSKPTLYSSDHPIVEMAATCYTQNIYAIVIKEWKASFDCRYEILSTYGVKVIYRVGFLKGNTENWKSIEYNVSSDIFVTCACARTLQDGRDSFDEINKIDAILNGLLE
;
A
#
# COMPACT_ATOMS: atom_id res chain seq x y z
N MET A 1 23.60 -32.15 1.96
CA MET A 1 22.37 -32.56 2.69
C MET A 1 21.20 -31.92 1.95
N LYS A 2 20.21 -32.69 1.48
CA LYS A 2 19.08 -32.12 0.71
C LYS A 2 18.21 -31.26 1.66
N PRO A 3 17.82 -30.04 1.27
CA PRO A 3 17.00 -29.18 2.12
C PRO A 3 15.63 -29.83 2.37
N SER A 4 15.12 -29.70 3.60
CA SER A 4 13.81 -30.22 3.99
C SER A 4 12.69 -29.58 3.16
N LYS A 5 11.51 -30.24 3.07
CA LYS A 5 10.32 -29.67 2.40
C LYS A 5 10.01 -28.25 2.90
N PHE A 6 10.09 -28.05 4.22
CA PHE A 6 9.89 -26.77 4.87
C PHE A 6 10.93 -25.72 4.43
N THR A 7 12.22 -26.08 4.44
CA THR A 7 13.31 -25.19 4.02
C THR A 7 13.15 -24.75 2.57
N LYS A 8 12.69 -25.64 1.68
CA LYS A 8 12.44 -25.31 0.28
C LYS A 8 11.33 -24.26 0.11
N ILE A 9 10.21 -24.42 0.82
CA ILE A 9 9.08 -23.49 0.73
C ILE A 9 9.45 -22.12 1.33
N VAL A 10 10.08 -22.10 2.50
CA VAL A 10 10.53 -20.86 3.15
C VAL A 10 11.55 -20.12 2.28
N ASN A 11 12.48 -20.83 1.64
CA ASN A 11 13.44 -20.22 0.72
C ASN A 11 12.77 -19.68 -0.55
N ALA A 12 11.73 -20.36 -1.06
CA ALA A 12 10.92 -19.88 -2.18
C ALA A 12 10.17 -18.59 -1.84
N PHE A 13 9.71 -18.42 -0.59
CA PHE A 13 9.18 -17.14 -0.10
C PHE A 13 10.26 -16.05 0.09
N ARG A 14 11.51 -16.43 0.43
CA ARG A 14 12.62 -15.52 0.77
C ARG A 14 13.56 -15.17 -0.40
N ALA A 15 13.25 -15.56 -1.63
CA ALA A 15 14.04 -15.29 -2.83
C ALA A 15 15.43 -15.96 -2.88
N GLY A 16 15.58 -17.16 -2.30
CA GLY A 16 16.76 -18.02 -2.51
C GLY A 16 16.61 -18.94 -3.72
N GLU A 17 17.72 -19.20 -4.43
CA GLU A 17 17.81 -20.11 -5.58
C GLU A 17 17.38 -21.54 -5.21
N GLU A 18 16.17 -21.97 -5.61
CA GLU A 18 15.82 -23.34 -6.03
C GLU A 18 14.33 -23.43 -6.48
N ASP A 19 14.12 -24.15 -7.59
CA ASP A 19 12.86 -24.59 -8.24
C ASP A 19 11.88 -23.49 -8.75
N GLN A 20 11.98 -23.18 -10.05
CA GLN A 20 11.18 -22.19 -10.80
C GLN A 20 9.65 -22.24 -10.53
N PRO A 21 8.98 -23.42 -10.44
CA PRO A 21 7.52 -23.47 -10.29
C PRO A 21 7.03 -23.08 -8.89
N THR A 22 7.73 -23.53 -7.85
CA THR A 22 7.33 -23.24 -6.46
C THR A 22 7.53 -21.78 -6.13
N ARG A 23 8.56 -21.15 -6.67
CA ARG A 23 8.74 -19.70 -6.57
C ARG A 23 7.61 -18.92 -7.22
N VAL A 24 7.14 -19.36 -8.40
CA VAL A 24 5.99 -18.75 -9.08
C VAL A 24 4.73 -18.88 -8.22
N GLN A 25 4.48 -20.05 -7.62
CA GLN A 25 3.35 -20.28 -6.72
C GLN A 25 3.43 -19.41 -5.45
N CYS A 26 4.59 -19.34 -4.78
CA CYS A 26 4.77 -18.47 -3.61
C CYS A 26 4.63 -16.98 -3.97
N SER A 27 5.15 -16.57 -5.13
CA SER A 27 4.95 -15.21 -5.64
C SER A 27 3.48 -14.93 -5.96
N ALA A 28 2.75 -15.89 -6.51
CA ALA A 28 1.32 -15.77 -6.79
C ALA A 28 0.56 -15.57 -5.48
N ILE A 29 0.78 -16.41 -4.46
CA ILE A 29 0.19 -16.30 -3.12
C ILE A 29 0.34 -14.90 -2.52
N VAL A 30 1.55 -14.31 -2.59
CA VAL A 30 1.82 -12.97 -2.02
C VAL A 30 1.17 -11.86 -2.85
N LYS A 31 1.00 -12.07 -4.16
CA LYS A 31 0.45 -11.06 -5.09
C LYS A 31 -1.06 -11.18 -5.31
N SER A 32 -1.69 -12.29 -4.89
CA SER A 32 -3.10 -12.57 -5.10
C SER A 32 -3.96 -11.41 -4.62
N GLN A 33 -4.83 -10.95 -5.51
CA GLN A 33 -5.75 -9.87 -5.22
C GLN A 33 -7.09 -10.43 -4.75
N TYR A 34 -7.46 -11.63 -5.17
CA TYR A 34 -8.73 -12.26 -4.83
C TYR A 34 -8.52 -13.43 -3.88
N VAL A 35 -9.51 -13.67 -3.02
CA VAL A 35 -9.44 -14.76 -2.05
C VAL A 35 -9.40 -16.10 -2.78
N GLU A 36 -10.20 -16.23 -3.83
CA GLU A 36 -10.32 -17.41 -4.67
C GLU A 36 -9.00 -17.75 -5.37
N GLU A 37 -8.29 -16.74 -5.87
CA GLU A 37 -6.96 -16.89 -6.47
C GLU A 37 -5.95 -17.40 -5.44
N PHE A 38 -5.95 -16.81 -4.24
CA PHE A 38 -5.07 -17.26 -3.16
C PHE A 38 -5.37 -18.70 -2.74
N GLU A 39 -6.64 -19.02 -2.46
CA GLU A 39 -7.07 -20.34 -1.98
C GLU A 39 -6.73 -21.42 -3.02
N SER A 40 -6.98 -21.15 -4.31
CA SER A 40 -6.63 -22.09 -5.40
C SER A 40 -5.13 -22.38 -5.49
N VAL A 41 -4.28 -21.35 -5.41
CA VAL A 41 -2.82 -21.54 -5.43
C VAL A 41 -2.35 -22.24 -4.14
N TRP A 42 -2.96 -21.92 -3.00
CA TRP A 42 -2.63 -22.54 -1.72
C TRP A 42 -2.96 -24.03 -1.71
N GLU A 43 -4.12 -24.45 -2.22
CA GLU A 43 -4.48 -25.87 -2.32
C GLU A 43 -3.50 -26.64 -3.22
N THR A 44 -3.09 -26.05 -4.34
CA THR A 44 -2.06 -26.65 -5.22
C THR A 44 -0.73 -26.84 -4.46
N LEU A 45 -0.36 -25.88 -3.61
CA LEU A 45 0.84 -25.97 -2.77
C LEU A 45 0.70 -27.05 -1.68
N LYS A 46 -0.49 -27.15 -1.07
CA LYS A 46 -0.84 -28.14 -0.04
C LYS A 46 -0.71 -29.55 -0.59
N GLU A 47 -1.27 -29.81 -1.77
CA GLU A 47 -1.19 -31.09 -2.46
C GLU A 47 0.26 -31.46 -2.83
N LYS A 48 1.00 -30.53 -3.46
CA LYS A 48 2.37 -30.78 -3.94
C LYS A 48 3.34 -31.17 -2.83
N TYR A 49 3.19 -30.57 -1.65
CA TYR A 49 4.12 -30.77 -0.54
C TYR A 49 3.58 -31.68 0.58
N HIS A 50 2.30 -32.08 0.49
CA HIS A 50 1.57 -32.78 1.54
C HIS A 50 1.65 -32.01 2.87
N ILE A 51 1.21 -30.75 2.85
CA ILE A 51 1.24 -29.88 4.04
C ILE A 51 0.17 -30.36 5.03
N GLU A 52 0.61 -30.79 6.22
CA GLU A 52 -0.26 -31.15 7.32
C GLU A 52 -0.86 -29.91 7.99
N ASP A 53 -2.09 -30.01 8.48
CA ASP A 53 -2.82 -28.88 9.08
C ASP A 53 -2.16 -28.34 10.36
N ASP A 54 -1.43 -29.19 11.09
CA ASP A 54 -0.72 -28.81 12.33
C ASP A 54 0.74 -28.41 12.08
N SER A 55 1.20 -28.43 10.83
CA SER A 55 2.51 -27.91 10.46
C SER A 55 2.57 -26.38 10.56
N TRP A 56 3.78 -25.81 10.54
CA TRP A 56 3.96 -24.35 10.49
C TRP A 56 3.26 -23.72 9.28
N LEU A 57 3.26 -24.38 8.12
CA LEU A 57 2.55 -23.89 6.93
C LEU A 57 1.04 -23.99 7.09
N GLY A 58 0.54 -25.05 7.73
CA GLY A 58 -0.87 -25.14 8.13
C GLY A 58 -1.27 -23.99 9.06
N ASN A 59 -0.44 -23.66 10.05
CA ASN A 59 -0.67 -22.51 10.94
C ASN A 59 -0.58 -21.15 10.23
N MET A 60 0.31 -21.02 9.24
CA MET A 60 0.41 -19.83 8.38
C MET A 60 -0.90 -19.63 7.58
N PHE A 61 -1.48 -20.69 7.04
CA PHE A 61 -2.79 -20.66 6.39
C PHE A 61 -3.93 -20.35 7.34
N LYS A 62 -3.95 -20.95 8.54
CA LYS A 62 -4.92 -20.62 9.59
C LYS A 62 -4.87 -19.11 9.92
N SER A 63 -3.68 -18.51 9.84
CA SER A 63 -3.44 -17.08 10.07
C SER A 63 -3.56 -16.18 8.83
N ARG A 64 -4.02 -16.70 7.68
CA ARG A 64 -4.04 -15.99 6.37
C ARG A 64 -4.65 -14.59 6.40
N ARG A 65 -5.66 -14.37 7.25
CA ARG A 65 -6.31 -13.06 7.43
C ARG A 65 -5.38 -11.95 7.93
N HIS A 66 -4.19 -12.28 8.43
CA HIS A 66 -3.25 -11.29 8.98
C HIS A 66 -2.10 -10.91 8.03
N TRP A 67 -1.93 -11.64 6.92
CA TRP A 67 -0.76 -11.43 6.04
C TRP A 67 -1.06 -11.58 4.55
N VAL A 68 -2.16 -12.23 4.17
CA VAL A 68 -2.55 -12.38 2.76
C VAL A 68 -3.27 -11.13 2.28
N LYS A 69 -2.74 -10.53 1.21
CA LYS A 69 -3.26 -9.28 0.66
C LYS A 69 -4.76 -9.31 0.34
N ALA A 70 -5.25 -10.41 -0.24
CA ALA A 70 -6.66 -10.59 -0.57
C ALA A 70 -7.61 -10.55 0.66
N TYR A 71 -7.10 -10.89 1.85
CA TYR A 71 -7.87 -10.81 3.10
C TYR A 71 -7.65 -9.51 3.87
N LEU A 72 -6.63 -8.74 3.50
CA LEU A 72 -6.25 -7.47 4.14
C LEU A 72 -6.87 -6.24 3.46
N LYS A 73 -7.76 -6.47 2.49
CA LYS A 73 -8.36 -5.45 1.62
C LYS A 73 -9.17 -4.38 2.37
N ASP A 74 -9.79 -4.76 3.48
CA ASP A 74 -10.62 -3.85 4.29
C ASP A 74 -9.87 -3.29 5.50
N THR A 75 -8.58 -3.63 5.65
CA THR A 75 -7.75 -3.22 6.77
C THR A 75 -6.89 -2.02 6.40
N PHE A 76 -7.11 -0.89 7.08
CA PHE A 76 -6.31 0.31 6.89
C PHE A 76 -4.93 0.17 7.56
N PHE A 77 -3.86 0.30 6.77
CA PHE A 77 -2.47 0.21 7.25
C PHE A 77 -1.75 1.55 7.32
N SER A 78 -2.40 2.68 7.02
CA SER A 78 -1.75 4.01 7.01
C SER A 78 -0.44 4.06 6.21
N GLY A 79 -0.38 3.34 5.08
CA GLY A 79 0.83 3.23 4.25
C GLY A 79 1.95 2.33 4.80
N MET A 80 1.74 1.65 5.93
CA MET A 80 2.71 0.70 6.48
C MET A 80 2.69 -0.61 5.67
N THR A 81 3.83 -0.96 5.08
CA THR A 81 4.10 -2.34 4.66
C THR A 81 4.70 -3.12 5.83
N THR A 82 4.63 -4.45 5.79
CA THR A 82 5.32 -5.30 6.77
C THR A 82 6.85 -5.05 6.79
N SER A 83 7.45 -4.64 5.66
CA SER A 83 8.86 -4.22 5.58
C SER A 83 9.11 -2.80 6.13
N GLY A 84 8.12 -1.92 6.06
CA GLY A 84 8.19 -0.54 6.57
C GLY A 84 8.48 -0.48 8.07
N ARG A 85 8.08 -1.49 8.85
CA ARG A 85 8.43 -1.59 10.28
C ARG A 85 9.92 -1.82 10.49
N SER A 86 10.54 -2.76 9.78
CA SER A 86 11.99 -2.98 9.85
C SER A 86 12.78 -1.82 9.24
N GLU A 87 12.29 -1.22 8.16
CA GLU A 87 12.92 -0.06 7.51
C GLU A 87 12.85 1.18 8.41
N SER A 88 11.73 1.42 9.10
CA SER A 88 11.59 2.54 10.04
C SER A 88 12.51 2.41 11.26
N THR A 89 12.58 1.21 11.86
CA THR A 89 13.52 0.93 12.95
C THR A 89 14.96 1.07 12.49
N HIS A 90 15.28 0.55 11.30
CA HIS A 90 16.60 0.70 10.72
C HIS A 90 16.94 2.17 10.46
N SER A 91 16.01 2.94 9.89
CA SER A 91 16.17 4.37 9.63
C SER A 91 16.35 5.18 10.91
N PHE A 92 15.63 4.82 11.98
CA PHE A 92 15.75 5.48 13.28
C PHE A 92 17.16 5.32 13.87
N PHE A 93 17.72 4.11 13.79
CA PHE A 93 19.07 3.82 14.30
C PHE A 93 20.20 4.07 13.30
N TYR A 94 19.87 4.44 12.06
CA TYR A 94 20.84 4.60 10.99
C TYR A 94 21.86 5.68 11.34
N GLY A 95 23.16 5.35 11.30
CA GLY A 95 24.24 6.25 11.69
C GLY A 95 24.50 6.37 13.20
N PHE A 96 23.63 5.81 14.05
CA PHE A 96 23.79 5.82 15.52
C PHE A 96 24.29 4.49 16.07
N VAL A 97 23.72 3.38 15.58
CA VAL A 97 24.02 2.02 16.07
C VAL A 97 24.49 1.15 14.91
N ASN A 98 25.51 0.32 15.15
CA ASN A 98 25.97 -0.69 14.22
C ASN A 98 26.33 -1.99 14.96
N ALA A 99 26.74 -3.03 14.22
CA ALA A 99 27.04 -4.35 14.79
C ALA A 99 28.17 -4.37 15.83
N LYS A 100 28.99 -3.31 15.93
CA LYS A 100 30.08 -3.15 16.89
C LYS A 100 29.72 -2.27 18.08
N THR A 101 28.54 -1.65 18.10
CA THR A 101 28.10 -0.80 19.21
C THR A 101 27.90 -1.65 20.46
N MET A 102 28.61 -1.33 21.54
CA MET A 102 28.49 -2.05 22.81
C MET A 102 27.22 -1.62 23.56
N LEU A 103 26.71 -2.47 24.45
CA LEU A 103 25.46 -2.21 25.17
C LEU A 103 25.50 -0.95 26.06
N ASN A 104 26.66 -0.64 26.65
CA ASN A 104 26.85 0.58 27.43
C ASN A 104 26.82 1.85 26.55
N GLU A 105 27.31 1.76 25.31
CA GLU A 105 27.28 2.86 24.34
C GLU A 105 25.90 3.01 23.69
N PHE A 106 25.14 1.92 23.60
CA PHE A 106 23.81 1.90 22.99
C PHE A 106 22.86 2.91 23.62
N VAL A 107 22.83 3.02 24.95
CA VAL A 107 21.94 3.96 25.65
C VAL A 107 22.23 5.40 25.24
N VAL A 108 23.51 5.77 25.14
CA VAL A 108 23.92 7.11 24.71
C VAL A 108 23.58 7.36 23.24
N GLN A 109 23.76 6.37 22.37
CA GLN A 109 23.40 6.48 20.96
C GLN A 109 21.89 6.53 20.74
N TYR A 110 21.12 5.82 21.56
CA TYR A 110 19.66 5.87 21.57
C TYR A 110 19.16 7.28 21.90
N ASP A 111 19.68 7.90 22.96
CA ASP A 111 19.30 9.27 23.33
C ASP A 111 19.64 10.28 22.24
N LYS A 112 20.76 10.09 21.54
CA LYS A 112 21.14 10.90 20.37
C LYS A 112 20.19 10.70 19.19
N ALA A 113 19.83 9.46 18.87
CA ALA A 113 18.85 9.15 17.82
C ALA A 113 17.49 9.80 18.13
N MET A 114 17.00 9.67 19.37
CA MET A 114 15.77 10.30 19.84
C MET A 114 15.84 11.83 19.73
N SER A 115 16.95 12.44 20.16
CA SER A 115 17.13 13.89 20.10
C SER A 115 17.18 14.41 18.67
N SER A 116 17.86 13.67 17.78
CA SER A 116 17.89 13.95 16.34
C SER A 116 16.50 13.92 15.73
N GLN A 117 15.71 12.86 16.02
CA GLN A 117 14.34 12.74 15.51
C GLN A 117 13.45 13.89 16.01
N ARG A 118 13.49 14.21 17.30
CA ARG A 118 12.73 15.35 17.86
C ARG A 118 13.17 16.69 17.25
N SER A 119 14.46 16.87 16.97
CA SER A 119 14.95 18.08 16.32
C SER A 119 14.45 18.19 14.88
N ALA A 120 14.44 17.08 14.13
CA ALA A 120 13.92 17.05 12.77
C ALA A 120 12.41 17.31 12.72
N GLU A 121 11.64 16.74 13.65
CA GLU A 121 10.21 16.99 13.80
C GLU A 121 9.94 18.47 14.10
N LYS A 122 10.66 19.07 15.06
CA LYS A 122 10.54 20.51 15.36
C LYS A 122 10.86 21.40 14.15
N ASP A 123 11.86 21.06 13.36
CA ASP A 123 12.19 21.80 12.13
C ASP A 123 11.05 21.68 11.10
N GLN A 124 10.46 20.49 10.95
CA GLN A 124 9.32 20.27 10.07
C GLN A 124 8.06 21.01 10.52
N ASP A 125 7.77 21.01 11.82
CA ASP A 125 6.67 21.79 12.39
C ASP A 125 6.91 23.28 12.17
N PHE A 126 8.11 23.76 12.48
CA PHE A 126 8.48 25.15 12.25
C PHE A 126 8.26 25.56 10.79
N ARG A 127 8.74 24.76 9.83
CA ARG A 127 8.48 25.02 8.40
C ARG A 127 6.99 25.03 8.09
N THR A 128 6.23 24.04 8.58
CA THR A 128 4.80 23.93 8.31
C THR A 128 4.01 25.13 8.84
N PHE A 129 4.33 25.63 10.04
CA PHE A 129 3.64 26.79 10.62
C PHE A 129 4.10 28.13 10.04
N ASN A 130 5.36 28.26 9.63
CA ASN A 130 5.96 29.55 9.27
C ASN A 130 6.13 29.75 7.75
N SER A 131 5.94 28.71 6.94
CA SER A 131 5.95 28.84 5.48
C SER A 131 4.78 28.11 4.83
N LYS A 132 4.23 28.74 3.79
CA LYS A 132 3.24 28.10 2.93
C LYS A 132 3.96 27.21 1.91
N PRO A 133 3.47 25.99 1.65
CA PRO A 133 4.03 25.18 0.58
C PRO A 133 3.85 25.89 -0.77
N THR A 134 4.82 25.73 -1.67
CA THR A 134 4.69 26.24 -3.04
C THR A 134 3.54 25.53 -3.73
N LEU A 135 2.54 26.31 -4.16
CA LEU A 135 1.39 25.77 -4.89
C LEU A 135 1.85 25.24 -6.25
N TYR A 136 1.47 24.00 -6.55
CA TYR A 136 1.80 23.40 -7.85
C TYR A 136 1.00 24.03 -8.99
N SER A 137 -0.27 24.34 -8.73
CA SER A 137 -1.14 25.14 -9.59
C SER A 137 -2.15 25.83 -8.67
N SER A 138 -2.19 27.16 -8.71
CA SER A 138 -3.09 27.99 -7.90
C SER A 138 -4.56 27.85 -8.26
N ASP A 139 -4.85 27.22 -9.40
CA ASP A 139 -6.18 27.28 -10.02
C ASP A 139 -7.01 26.03 -9.73
N HIS A 140 -6.45 25.06 -9.00
CA HIS A 140 -7.12 23.80 -8.70
C HIS A 140 -7.53 23.71 -7.21
N PRO A 141 -8.84 23.70 -6.88
CA PRO A 141 -9.33 23.72 -5.48
C PRO A 141 -8.76 22.61 -4.59
N ILE A 142 -8.56 21.41 -5.15
CA ILE A 142 -7.98 20.26 -4.41
C ILE A 142 -6.52 20.53 -3.99
N VAL A 143 -5.74 21.19 -4.86
CA VAL A 143 -4.33 21.52 -4.58
C VAL A 143 -4.25 22.60 -3.50
N GLU A 144 -5.13 23.60 -3.57
CA GLU A 144 -5.24 24.64 -2.56
C GLU A 144 -5.67 24.08 -1.20
N MET A 145 -6.71 23.24 -1.18
CA MET A 145 -7.19 22.63 0.06
C MET A 145 -6.10 21.75 0.69
N ALA A 146 -5.43 20.91 -0.10
CA ALA A 146 -4.32 20.09 0.38
C ALA A 146 -3.18 20.93 0.99
N ALA A 147 -2.89 22.11 0.42
CA ALA A 147 -1.86 23.01 0.96
C ALA A 147 -2.23 23.62 2.32
N THR A 148 -3.53 23.74 2.62
CA THR A 148 -4.03 24.31 3.88
C THR A 148 -4.26 23.28 4.97
N CYS A 149 -4.69 22.07 4.60
CA CYS A 149 -5.07 21.02 5.57
C CYS A 149 -3.89 20.13 6.00
N TYR A 150 -2.83 20.04 5.20
CA TYR A 150 -1.76 19.08 5.42
C TYR A 150 -0.41 19.72 5.75
N THR A 151 0.43 18.97 6.47
CA THR A 151 1.85 19.33 6.63
C THR A 151 2.55 19.31 5.28
N GLN A 152 3.66 20.04 5.14
CA GLN A 152 4.36 20.14 3.85
C GLN A 152 4.79 18.78 3.27
N ASN A 153 5.15 17.83 4.16
CA ASN A 153 5.50 16.47 3.75
C ASN A 153 4.30 15.72 3.16
N ILE A 154 3.13 15.81 3.79
CA ILE A 154 1.92 15.17 3.30
C ILE A 154 1.43 15.86 2.02
N TYR A 155 1.47 17.19 1.97
CA TYR A 155 1.17 17.95 0.74
C TYR A 155 2.06 17.51 -0.43
N ALA A 156 3.37 17.34 -0.22
CA ALA A 156 4.28 16.86 -1.27
C ALA A 156 3.89 15.47 -1.80
N ILE A 157 3.42 14.57 -0.92
CA ILE A 157 2.89 13.25 -1.32
C ILE A 157 1.61 13.42 -2.14
N VAL A 158 0.66 14.24 -1.69
CA VAL A 158 -0.60 14.52 -2.40
C VAL A 158 -0.32 15.07 -3.80
N ILE A 159 0.57 16.05 -3.94
CA ILE A 159 0.92 16.63 -5.24
C ILE A 159 1.60 15.61 -6.16
N LYS A 160 2.41 14.71 -5.61
CA LYS A 160 3.02 13.63 -6.39
C LYS A 160 1.95 12.68 -6.95
N GLU A 161 1.02 12.24 -6.12
CA GLU A 161 -0.07 11.35 -6.55
C GLU A 161 -1.04 12.08 -7.50
N TRP A 162 -1.35 13.34 -7.23
CA TRP A 162 -2.14 14.21 -8.10
C TRP A 162 -1.55 14.30 -9.50
N LYS A 163 -0.24 14.57 -9.61
CA LYS A 163 0.47 14.58 -10.90
C LYS A 163 0.41 13.25 -11.62
N ALA A 164 0.60 12.14 -10.89
CA ALA A 164 0.53 10.81 -11.47
C ALA A 164 -0.87 10.46 -12.00
N SER A 165 -1.92 11.07 -11.44
CA SER A 165 -3.31 10.86 -11.90
C SER A 165 -3.57 11.40 -13.31
N PHE A 166 -2.82 12.40 -13.80
CA PHE A 166 -2.98 12.89 -15.18
C PHE A 166 -2.58 11.85 -16.24
N ASP A 167 -1.68 10.93 -15.86
CA ASP A 167 -1.30 9.79 -16.68
C ASP A 167 -2.32 8.64 -16.58
N CYS A 168 -3.39 8.75 -15.78
CA CYS A 168 -4.45 7.75 -15.70
C CYS A 168 -5.53 7.98 -16.78
N ARG A 169 -6.11 6.88 -17.24
CA ARG A 169 -7.29 6.84 -18.10
C ARG A 169 -8.30 5.87 -17.51
N TYR A 170 -9.57 6.14 -17.78
CA TYR A 170 -10.65 5.25 -17.40
C TYR A 170 -11.53 4.92 -18.61
N GLU A 171 -12.22 3.80 -18.52
CA GLU A 171 -13.23 3.37 -19.46
C GLU A 171 -14.39 2.75 -18.70
N ILE A 172 -15.62 3.10 -19.09
CA ILE A 172 -16.84 2.53 -18.53
C ILE A 172 -17.07 1.16 -19.17
N LEU A 173 -17.16 0.12 -18.34
CA LEU A 173 -17.42 -1.24 -18.81
C LEU A 173 -18.90 -1.56 -18.81
N SER A 174 -19.64 -1.12 -17.79
CA SER A 174 -21.07 -1.40 -17.67
C SER A 174 -21.73 -0.52 -16.63
N THR A 175 -23.03 -0.26 -16.81
CA THR A 175 -23.87 0.48 -15.88
C THR A 175 -25.10 -0.36 -15.56
N TYR A 176 -25.32 -0.62 -14.28
CA TYR A 176 -26.45 -1.41 -13.76
C TYR A 176 -27.19 -0.60 -12.70
N GLY A 177 -28.20 0.17 -13.14
CA GLY A 177 -28.97 1.03 -12.24
C GLY A 177 -28.07 2.05 -11.54
N VAL A 178 -27.90 1.89 -10.22
CA VAL A 178 -27.08 2.75 -9.37
C VAL A 178 -25.60 2.34 -9.33
N LYS A 179 -25.21 1.24 -9.98
CA LYS A 179 -23.83 0.76 -10.02
C LYS A 179 -23.17 1.05 -11.36
N VAL A 180 -21.99 1.66 -11.34
CA VAL A 180 -21.14 1.88 -12.50
C VAL A 180 -19.84 1.12 -12.33
N ILE A 181 -19.47 0.31 -13.32
CA ILE A 181 -18.20 -0.41 -13.33
C ILE A 181 -17.29 0.23 -14.38
N TYR A 182 -16.12 0.66 -13.95
CA TYR A 182 -15.10 1.24 -14.81
C TYR A 182 -13.78 0.49 -14.67
N ARG A 183 -12.92 0.54 -15.69
CA ARG A 183 -11.52 0.12 -15.59
C ARG A 183 -10.61 1.32 -15.68
N VAL A 184 -9.61 1.40 -14.81
CA VAL A 184 -8.62 2.47 -14.77
C VAL A 184 -7.23 1.91 -15.03
N GLY A 185 -6.43 2.61 -15.84
CA GLY A 185 -5.04 2.25 -16.08
C GLY A 185 -4.20 3.46 -16.49
N PHE A 186 -2.87 3.28 -16.48
CA PHE A 186 -1.94 4.33 -16.90
C PHE A 186 -1.79 4.35 -18.44
N LEU A 187 -1.68 5.55 -19.01
CA LEU A 187 -1.40 5.84 -20.42
C LEU A 187 -0.16 5.13 -20.93
N LYS A 188 0.88 5.11 -20.09
CA LYS A 188 2.18 4.47 -20.37
C LYS A 188 2.27 3.16 -19.58
N GLY A 189 1.51 2.15 -20.00
CA GLY A 189 1.53 0.84 -19.35
C GLY A 189 0.82 -0.25 -20.15
N ASN A 190 1.14 -1.52 -19.88
CA ASN A 190 0.43 -2.67 -20.43
C ASN A 190 -1.04 -2.65 -19.96
N THR A 191 -1.98 -2.86 -20.88
CA THR A 191 -3.43 -2.92 -20.62
C THR A 191 -3.83 -4.02 -19.63
N GLU A 192 -3.01 -5.06 -19.47
CA GLU A 192 -3.22 -6.11 -18.46
C GLU A 192 -3.16 -5.60 -17.01
N ASN A 193 -2.57 -4.42 -16.78
CA ASN A 193 -2.47 -3.83 -15.45
C ASN A 193 -3.68 -2.98 -15.05
N TRP A 194 -4.65 -2.81 -15.95
CA TRP A 194 -5.84 -2.03 -15.66
C TRP A 194 -6.66 -2.68 -14.55
N LYS A 195 -7.26 -1.84 -13.71
CA LYS A 195 -8.01 -2.29 -12.53
C LYS A 195 -9.46 -1.88 -12.65
N SER A 196 -10.34 -2.84 -12.43
CA SER A 196 -11.77 -2.61 -12.35
C SER A 196 -12.13 -1.99 -11.01
N ILE A 197 -13.02 -1.02 -11.04
CA ILE A 197 -13.54 -0.31 -9.89
C ILE A 197 -15.06 -0.29 -10.01
N GLU A 198 -15.73 -0.57 -8.90
CA GLU A 198 -17.19 -0.50 -8.77
C GLU A 198 -17.57 0.73 -7.96
N TYR A 199 -18.49 1.53 -8.51
CA TYR A 199 -19.01 2.76 -7.93
C TYR A 199 -20.52 2.66 -7.75
N ASN A 200 -21.02 3.06 -6.58
CA ASN A 200 -22.45 3.12 -6.28
C ASN A 200 -22.91 4.58 -6.11
N VAL A 201 -23.82 5.02 -6.97
CA VAL A 201 -24.32 6.39 -7.11
C VAL A 201 -25.37 6.76 -6.04
N SER A 202 -25.92 5.78 -5.29
CA SER A 202 -27.15 5.97 -4.50
C SER A 202 -27.00 6.06 -2.97
N SER A 203 -25.77 6.03 -2.45
CA SER A 203 -25.49 6.09 -1.00
C SER A 203 -24.20 6.88 -0.78
N ASP A 204 -23.88 7.22 0.47
CA ASP A 204 -22.55 7.75 0.85
C ASP A 204 -21.47 7.06 -0.01
N ILE A 205 -20.68 7.84 -0.74
CA ILE A 205 -19.86 7.34 -1.84
C ILE A 205 -18.93 6.21 -1.38
N PHE A 206 -19.24 4.97 -1.78
CA PHE A 206 -18.38 3.81 -1.56
C PHE A 206 -17.72 3.42 -2.89
N VAL A 207 -16.42 3.72 -3.03
CA VAL A 207 -15.59 3.32 -4.17
C VAL A 207 -14.78 2.08 -3.79
N THR A 208 -14.93 0.97 -4.52
CA THR A 208 -14.17 -0.26 -4.26
C THR A 208 -13.27 -0.64 -5.45
N CYS A 209 -11.95 -0.58 -5.25
CA CYS A 209 -10.97 -1.02 -6.25
C CYS A 209 -10.69 -2.52 -6.12
N ALA A 210 -10.53 -3.23 -7.25
CA ALA A 210 -10.02 -4.61 -7.27
C ALA A 210 -8.67 -4.79 -6.52
N CYS A 211 -7.86 -3.73 -6.53
CA CYS A 211 -6.58 -3.65 -5.83
C CYS A 211 -6.71 -3.52 -4.30
N ALA A 212 -7.90 -3.15 -3.81
CA ALA A 212 -8.20 -2.78 -2.43
C ALA A 212 -7.15 -1.91 -1.74
N ARG A 213 -6.44 -1.08 -2.51
CA ARG A 213 -6.17 0.27 -2.01
C ARG A 213 -7.50 0.99 -2.05
N THR A 214 -8.37 0.68 -1.11
CA THR A 214 -9.45 1.61 -0.81
C THR A 214 -8.76 2.89 -0.38
N LEU A 215 -9.21 4.00 -0.97
CA LEU A 215 -9.13 5.32 -0.37
C LEU A 215 -9.90 5.24 0.96
N GLN A 216 -9.30 4.60 1.95
CA GLN A 216 -9.72 4.58 3.35
C GLN A 216 -8.99 5.72 4.08
N ASP A 217 -8.93 6.90 3.44
CA ASP A 217 -8.49 8.11 4.14
C ASP A 217 -9.69 8.61 4.95
N GLY A 218 -9.83 8.05 6.15
CA GLY A 218 -10.65 8.65 7.19
C GLY A 218 -9.99 9.94 7.67
N ARG A 219 -10.06 10.98 6.85
CA ARG A 219 -9.99 12.39 7.25
C ARG A 219 -10.99 13.13 6.40
N ASP A 220 -12.04 13.63 7.04
CA ASP A 220 -12.91 14.74 6.62
C ASP A 220 -12.56 15.36 5.25
N SER A 221 -12.93 14.67 4.17
CA SER A 221 -12.80 15.13 2.78
C SER A 221 -13.70 14.31 1.84
N PHE A 222 -14.79 13.77 2.38
CA PHE A 222 -15.87 13.12 1.62
C PHE A 222 -16.57 14.09 0.64
N ASP A 223 -16.20 15.36 0.61
CA ASP A 223 -16.62 16.35 -0.38
C ASP A 223 -15.70 16.48 -1.61
N GLU A 224 -14.52 15.85 -1.66
CA GLU A 224 -13.57 16.08 -2.78
C GLU A 224 -13.52 14.98 -3.83
N ILE A 225 -13.92 13.75 -3.51
CA ILE A 225 -14.22 12.75 -4.54
C ILE A 225 -15.48 13.17 -5.31
N ASN A 226 -16.45 13.80 -4.63
CA ASN A 226 -17.56 14.53 -5.24
C ASN A 226 -17.10 15.62 -6.24
N LYS A 227 -15.96 16.28 -5.97
CA LYS A 227 -15.38 17.28 -6.88
C LYS A 227 -14.64 16.66 -8.07
N ILE A 228 -14.00 15.50 -7.90
CA ILE A 228 -13.38 14.79 -9.03
C ILE A 228 -14.47 14.25 -9.97
N ASP A 229 -15.60 13.77 -9.44
CA ASP A 229 -16.79 13.43 -10.24
C ASP A 229 -17.43 14.68 -10.86
N ALA A 230 -17.41 15.85 -10.20
CA ALA A 230 -17.84 17.11 -10.82
C ALA A 230 -16.89 17.59 -11.94
N ILE A 231 -15.59 17.35 -11.82
CA ILE A 231 -14.58 17.62 -12.86
C ILE A 231 -14.74 16.65 -14.04
N LEU A 232 -15.07 15.38 -13.78
CA LEU A 232 -15.31 14.38 -14.81
C LEU A 232 -16.67 14.58 -15.51
N ASN A 233 -17.71 15.00 -14.79
CA ASN A 233 -19.01 15.34 -15.35
C ASN A 233 -19.01 16.71 -16.06
N GLY A 234 -18.17 17.67 -15.66
CA GLY A 234 -17.99 18.97 -16.34
C GLY A 234 -17.11 18.92 -17.60
N LEU A 235 -16.45 17.79 -17.87
CA LEU A 235 -15.73 17.52 -19.13
C LEU A 235 -16.60 16.76 -20.16
N LEU A 236 -17.86 16.47 -19.83
CA LEU A 236 -18.85 15.80 -20.68
C LEU A 236 -20.05 16.70 -21.06
N GLU A 237 -19.94 18.02 -20.84
CA GLU A 237 -20.72 19.04 -21.56
C GLU A 237 -19.81 19.87 -22.48
#